data_AF-A0A096AQM4-F1
#
_entry.id   AF-A0A096AQM4-F1
#
_cell.length_a   1.000
_cell.length_b   1.000
_cell.length_c   1.000
_cell.angle_alpha   90.00
_cell.angle_beta   90.00
_cell.angle_gamma   90.00
#
_symmetry.space_group_name_H-M   'P 1'
#
loop_
_entity.id
_entity.type
_entity.pdbx_description
1 polymer ?
#
loop_
_entity_poly.entity_id
_entity_poly.type
_entity_poly.pdbx_seq_one_letter_code
_entity_poly.pdbx_strand_id
1 'polypeptide(L)'
;METNKINNGSKSQNNNKIKNETELLEMFTAGDGVRAFTYVPFLHPVYNEVWATDGHVIIRISPDRLNKHYEPVKGCEGLKLPKVLEPCHLSCTYKAIRQALDACPLVDDVVTEENEEDCKECGGTGEVYWEYTDDNLHTHYHIFDCPVCGGAGVITHKLETHTDKKVHDENAIVKIGNSFFRWYYLDIVAKALAHIGADVINITANEPRGMTEFVFDGIKIGLMRFYSSEGKGFNTEVELKENGGEEV
;
A
#
# COMPACT_ATOMS: atom_id res chain seq x y z
N MET A 1 35.86 46.24 -29.73
CA MET A 1 35.98 44.79 -29.48
C MET A 1 35.50 44.53 -28.07
N GLU A 2 34.19 44.38 -27.93
CA GLU A 2 33.54 43.91 -26.70
C GLU A 2 33.78 42.41 -26.57
N THR A 3 34.21 41.95 -25.40
CA THR A 3 34.22 40.53 -25.06
C THR A 3 33.24 40.31 -23.92
N ASN A 4 32.07 39.80 -24.29
CA ASN A 4 31.01 39.36 -23.39
C ASN A 4 31.52 38.27 -22.45
N LYS A 5 31.57 38.56 -21.15
CA LYS A 5 31.60 37.53 -20.12
C LYS A 5 30.17 37.03 -19.90
N ILE A 6 29.92 35.82 -20.39
CA ILE A 6 28.67 35.09 -20.18
C ILE A 6 28.62 34.68 -18.70
N ASN A 7 27.67 35.30 -17.99
CA ASN A 7 27.15 34.81 -16.71
C ASN A 7 26.45 33.48 -16.96
N ASN A 8 27.08 32.35 -16.60
CA ASN A 8 26.35 31.10 -16.42
C ASN A 8 25.95 30.97 -14.94
N GLY A 9 24.86 31.66 -14.62
CA GLY A 9 24.04 31.27 -13.49
C GLY A 9 23.15 30.10 -13.89
N SER A 10 23.25 29.00 -13.16
CA SER A 10 22.20 27.96 -13.12
C SER A 10 21.84 27.70 -11.66
N LYS A 11 21.40 28.75 -10.94
CA LYS A 11 20.54 28.54 -9.77
C LYS A 11 19.14 28.18 -10.27
N SER A 12 18.95 26.92 -10.62
CA SER A 12 17.61 26.32 -10.71
C SER A 12 17.41 25.48 -9.46
N GLN A 13 17.03 26.15 -8.36
CA GLN A 13 16.47 25.48 -7.18
C GLN A 13 15.17 26.20 -6.83
N ASN A 14 14.13 25.99 -7.64
CA ASN A 14 12.78 26.04 -7.10
C ASN A 14 12.52 24.70 -6.43
N ASN A 15 13.17 24.47 -5.29
CA ASN A 15 13.08 23.20 -4.57
C ASN A 15 11.85 23.24 -3.67
N ASN A 16 10.67 22.97 -4.25
CA ASN A 16 9.43 22.75 -3.49
C ASN A 16 9.55 21.42 -2.74
N LYS A 17 10.34 21.45 -1.65
CA LYS A 17 10.46 20.37 -0.69
C LYS A 17 9.08 20.04 -0.14
N ILE A 18 8.78 18.75 -0.04
CA ILE A 18 7.52 18.27 0.50
C ILE A 18 7.46 18.62 1.99
N LYS A 19 6.34 19.19 2.43
CA LYS A 19 6.08 19.44 3.85
C LYS A 19 5.59 18.17 4.51
N ASN A 20 6.04 17.93 5.74
CA ASN A 20 5.70 16.76 6.53
C ASN A 20 5.83 15.44 5.74
N GLU A 21 6.97 15.25 5.08
CA GLU A 21 7.21 14.08 4.22
C GLU A 21 7.11 12.72 4.95
N THR A 22 7.29 12.71 6.28
CA THR A 22 7.16 11.48 7.07
C THR A 22 5.71 11.02 7.12
N GLU A 23 4.78 11.93 7.39
CA GLU A 23 3.34 11.64 7.32
C GLU A 23 2.93 11.13 5.94
N LEU A 24 3.43 11.75 4.86
CA LEU A 24 3.15 11.30 3.49
C LEU A 24 3.65 9.88 3.21
N LEU A 25 4.90 9.58 3.57
CA LEU A 25 5.53 8.31 3.22
C LEU A 25 4.99 7.16 4.08
N GLU A 26 4.67 7.41 5.35
CA GLU A 26 4.12 6.40 6.28
C GLU A 26 2.73 5.90 5.86
N MET A 27 1.96 6.68 5.09
CA MET A 27 0.69 6.24 4.49
C MET A 27 0.84 5.01 3.59
N PHE A 28 2.03 4.78 3.05
CA PHE A 28 2.31 3.71 2.08
C PHE A 28 3.04 2.53 2.69
N THR A 29 3.40 2.56 3.97
CA THR A 29 4.15 1.48 4.62
C THR A 29 3.24 0.70 5.55
N ALA A 30 3.24 -0.63 5.46
CA ALA A 30 2.54 -1.50 6.40
C ALA A 30 3.40 -2.71 6.75
N GLY A 31 3.28 -3.17 8.00
CA GLY A 31 3.91 -4.40 8.47
C GLY A 31 3.20 -5.63 7.91
N ASP A 32 3.78 -6.31 6.91
CA ASP A 32 3.20 -7.51 6.29
C ASP A 32 3.75 -8.85 6.83
N GLY A 33 4.68 -8.80 7.80
CA GLY A 33 5.43 -9.94 8.34
C GLY A 33 6.45 -10.61 7.38
N VAL A 34 6.44 -10.28 6.09
CA VAL A 34 7.20 -11.01 5.04
C VAL A 34 8.34 -10.17 4.47
N ARG A 35 8.13 -8.87 4.30
CA ARG A 35 9.10 -7.95 3.68
C ARG A 35 9.48 -6.85 4.67
N ALA A 36 10.21 -7.21 5.73
CA ALA A 36 10.61 -6.28 6.79
C ALA A 36 11.25 -4.97 6.31
N PHE A 37 11.91 -4.98 5.13
CA PHE A 37 12.52 -3.77 4.56
C PHE A 37 11.52 -2.77 3.98
N THR A 38 10.26 -3.15 3.73
CA THR A 38 9.21 -2.25 3.21
C THR A 38 8.44 -1.53 4.31
N TYR A 39 8.80 -1.73 5.59
CA TYR A 39 8.15 -1.06 6.72
C TYR A 39 8.59 0.38 6.90
N VAL A 40 9.67 0.76 6.22
CA VAL A 40 10.20 2.12 6.26
C VAL A 40 10.49 2.60 4.84
N PRO A 41 10.42 3.91 4.58
CA PRO A 41 10.83 4.44 3.29
C PRO A 41 12.33 4.26 3.06
N PHE A 42 12.74 3.99 1.83
CA PHE A 42 14.14 3.71 1.47
C PHE A 42 14.52 4.33 0.12
N LEU A 43 15.81 4.59 -0.08
CA LEU A 43 16.33 5.03 -1.37
C LEU A 43 16.54 3.82 -2.29
N HIS A 44 15.84 3.77 -3.42
CA HIS A 44 16.06 2.70 -4.39
C HIS A 44 17.29 3.00 -5.27
N PRO A 45 18.36 2.20 -5.24
CA PRO A 45 19.65 2.54 -5.87
C PRO A 45 19.61 2.56 -7.40
N VAL A 46 18.75 1.74 -8.02
CA VAL A 46 18.60 1.68 -9.50
C VAL A 46 17.79 2.86 -10.06
N TYR A 47 16.67 3.21 -9.42
CA TYR A 47 15.78 4.27 -9.90
C TYR A 47 16.15 5.66 -9.38
N ASN A 48 17.01 5.73 -8.36
CA ASN A 48 17.39 6.97 -7.68
C ASN A 48 16.16 7.76 -7.19
N GLU A 49 15.19 7.04 -6.63
CA GLU A 49 13.93 7.54 -6.08
C GLU A 49 13.78 7.00 -4.65
N VAL A 50 13.25 7.80 -3.73
CA VAL A 50 12.82 7.32 -2.41
C VAL A 50 11.46 6.65 -2.57
N TRP A 51 11.36 5.42 -2.09
CA TRP A 51 10.19 4.57 -2.21
C TRP A 51 9.59 4.30 -0.83
N ALA A 52 8.27 4.29 -0.75
CA ALA A 52 7.51 3.75 0.37
C ALA A 52 6.37 2.89 -0.19
N THR A 53 6.19 1.68 0.33
CA THR A 53 5.24 0.71 -0.21
C THR A 53 4.90 -0.40 0.78
N ASP A 54 3.66 -0.90 0.70
CA ASP A 54 3.18 -2.12 1.36
C ASP A 54 3.02 -3.29 0.36
N GLY A 55 3.46 -3.09 -0.89
CA GLY A 55 3.32 -4.04 -1.98
C GLY A 55 2.04 -3.90 -2.81
N HIS A 56 1.00 -3.23 -2.30
CA HIS A 56 -0.24 -2.95 -3.03
C HIS A 56 -0.28 -1.52 -3.57
N VAL A 57 0.29 -0.59 -2.82
CA VAL A 57 0.45 0.81 -3.22
C VAL A 57 1.89 1.24 -3.01
N ILE A 58 2.41 2.09 -3.90
CA ILE A 58 3.77 2.61 -3.83
C ILE A 58 3.80 4.10 -4.15
N ILE A 59 4.53 4.88 -3.37
CA ILE A 59 4.90 6.26 -3.72
C ILE A 59 6.39 6.33 -4.03
N ARG A 60 6.73 7.09 -5.06
CA ARG A 60 8.11 7.28 -5.54
C ARG A 60 8.38 8.76 -5.75
N ILE A 61 9.41 9.25 -5.07
CA ILE A 61 9.73 10.68 -5.00
C ILE A 61 11.24 10.86 -5.25
N SER A 62 11.62 11.86 -6.06
CA SER A 62 13.03 12.23 -6.20
C SER A 62 13.60 12.66 -4.83
N PRO A 63 14.81 12.19 -4.43
CA PRO A 63 15.45 12.60 -3.17
C PRO A 63 15.58 14.12 -3.03
N ASP A 64 15.73 14.84 -4.14
CA ASP A 64 15.84 16.30 -4.16
C ASP A 64 14.57 17.01 -3.67
N ARG A 65 13.43 16.32 -3.63
CA ARG A 65 12.16 16.85 -3.09
C ARG A 65 11.95 16.60 -1.60
N LEU A 66 12.84 15.85 -0.96
CA LEU A 66 12.73 15.45 0.44
C LEU A 66 13.78 16.18 1.30
N ASN A 67 13.43 16.48 2.54
CA ASN A 67 14.28 17.15 3.52
C ASN A 67 15.18 16.15 4.25
N LYS A 68 14.68 14.94 4.53
CA LYS A 68 15.47 13.87 5.14
C LYS A 68 16.32 13.18 4.08
N HIS A 69 17.43 12.62 4.55
CA HIS A 69 18.23 11.68 3.77
C HIS A 69 17.68 10.27 3.97
N TYR A 70 17.56 9.51 2.89
CA TYR A 70 17.11 8.12 2.91
C TYR A 70 18.21 7.25 2.33
N GLU A 71 18.48 6.14 3.00
CA GLU A 71 19.51 5.18 2.60
C GLU A 71 18.87 3.98 1.90
N PRO A 72 19.61 3.28 1.04
CA PRO A 72 19.18 1.98 0.53
C PRO A 72 19.08 0.95 1.65
N VAL A 73 18.07 0.08 1.56
CA VAL A 73 17.91 -1.07 2.46
C VAL A 73 18.30 -2.36 1.75
N LYS A 74 18.87 -3.32 2.47
CA LYS A 74 19.36 -4.58 1.88
C LYS A 74 18.22 -5.32 1.15
N GLY A 75 18.43 -5.65 -0.11
CA GLY A 75 17.47 -6.41 -0.94
C GLY A 75 16.49 -5.53 -1.70
N CYS A 76 16.46 -4.21 -1.47
CA CYS A 76 15.59 -3.31 -2.21
C CYS A 76 15.89 -3.28 -3.72
N GLU A 77 17.15 -3.54 -4.11
CA GLU A 77 17.59 -3.59 -5.50
C GLU A 77 16.91 -4.69 -6.34
N GLY A 78 16.37 -5.72 -5.67
CA GLY A 78 15.60 -6.78 -6.29
C GLY A 78 14.18 -6.37 -6.65
N LEU A 79 13.66 -5.30 -6.04
CA LEU A 79 12.30 -4.82 -6.29
C LEU A 79 12.26 -4.06 -7.61
N LYS A 80 11.53 -4.60 -8.59
CA LYS A 80 11.41 -3.99 -9.91
C LYS A 80 9.98 -3.56 -10.16
N LEU A 81 9.82 -2.40 -10.79
CA LEU A 81 8.52 -1.98 -11.28
C LEU A 81 8.05 -2.93 -12.38
N PRO A 82 6.74 -3.24 -12.43
CA PRO A 82 6.15 -3.91 -13.58
C PRO A 82 6.47 -3.14 -14.86
N LYS A 83 6.69 -3.86 -15.96
CA LYS A 83 6.83 -3.22 -17.27
C LYS A 83 5.47 -2.65 -17.68
N VAL A 84 5.45 -1.38 -18.05
CA VAL A 84 4.32 -0.76 -18.74
C VAL A 84 4.44 -1.16 -20.22
N LEU A 85 3.49 -1.94 -20.70
CA LEU A 85 3.39 -2.39 -22.08
C LEU A 85 2.66 -1.37 -22.94
N GLU A 86 1.62 -0.73 -22.38
CA GLU A 86 0.75 0.22 -23.07
C GLU A 86 0.58 1.48 -22.21
N PRO A 87 1.50 2.45 -22.33
CA PRO A 87 1.36 3.76 -21.69
C PRO A 87 0.07 4.45 -22.15
N CYS A 88 -0.55 5.21 -21.25
CA CYS A 88 -1.73 6.01 -21.57
C CYS A 88 -1.51 7.50 -21.27
N HIS A 89 -2.39 8.33 -21.81
CA HIS A 89 -2.39 9.79 -21.65
C HIS A 89 -3.73 10.24 -21.08
N LEU A 90 -4.11 9.66 -19.96
CA LEU A 90 -5.35 9.98 -19.27
C LEU A 90 -5.07 10.96 -18.13
N SER A 91 -6.11 11.61 -17.63
CA SER A 91 -6.08 12.36 -16.39
C SER A 91 -7.36 12.22 -15.61
N CYS A 92 -7.29 12.50 -14.32
CA CYS A 92 -8.44 12.68 -13.46
C CYS A 92 -8.20 13.86 -12.52
N THR A 93 -9.27 14.29 -11.85
CA THR A 93 -9.14 15.29 -10.79
C THR A 93 -9.15 14.62 -9.43
N TYR A 94 -8.49 15.24 -8.44
CA TYR A 94 -8.61 14.82 -7.04
C TYR A 94 -10.08 14.76 -6.62
N LYS A 95 -10.88 15.74 -7.06
CA LYS A 95 -12.33 15.77 -6.85
C LYS A 95 -13.04 14.53 -7.40
N ALA A 96 -12.70 14.07 -8.60
CA ALA A 96 -13.31 12.86 -9.19
C ALA A 96 -12.96 11.60 -8.39
N ILE A 97 -11.72 11.47 -7.90
CA ILE A 97 -11.32 10.37 -7.02
C ILE A 97 -12.15 10.41 -5.72
N ARG A 98 -12.26 11.57 -5.07
CA ARG A 98 -13.07 11.71 -3.85
C ARG A 98 -14.54 11.41 -4.08
N GLN A 99 -15.14 11.93 -5.16
CA GLN A 99 -16.53 11.64 -5.49
C GLN A 99 -16.79 10.15 -5.68
N ALA A 100 -15.85 9.43 -6.30
CA ALA A 100 -15.94 7.98 -6.43
C ALA A 100 -15.88 7.31 -5.05
N LEU A 101 -14.88 7.64 -4.22
CA LEU A 101 -14.73 7.09 -2.86
C LEU A 101 -15.94 7.39 -1.97
N ASP A 102 -16.46 8.61 -1.99
CA ASP A 102 -17.59 9.05 -1.17
C ASP A 102 -18.92 8.40 -1.60
N ALA A 103 -19.02 7.93 -2.85
CA ALA A 103 -20.17 7.20 -3.37
C ALA A 103 -20.15 5.70 -3.02
N CYS A 104 -19.04 5.17 -2.47
CA CYS A 104 -18.98 3.78 -2.04
C CYS A 104 -19.87 3.52 -0.81
N PRO A 105 -20.37 2.27 -0.65
CA PRO A 105 -21.23 1.90 0.47
C PRO A 105 -20.61 2.22 1.83
N LEU A 106 -21.48 2.57 2.78
CA LEU A 106 -21.16 2.66 4.18
C LEU A 106 -21.58 1.36 4.89
N VAL A 107 -20.72 0.86 5.79
CA VAL A 107 -20.97 -0.29 6.65
C VAL A 107 -20.90 0.14 8.11
N ASP A 108 -21.45 -0.68 9.00
CA ASP A 108 -21.28 -0.48 10.44
C ASP A 108 -19.82 -0.62 10.82
N ASP A 109 -19.32 0.35 11.58
CA ASP A 109 -17.94 0.36 12.07
C ASP A 109 -17.82 -0.65 13.22
N VAL A 110 -16.96 -1.64 13.04
CA VAL A 110 -16.74 -2.74 13.98
C VAL A 110 -15.30 -2.68 14.44
N VAL A 111 -15.11 -2.45 15.73
CA VAL A 111 -13.80 -2.55 16.37
C VAL A 111 -13.59 -4.01 16.74
N THR A 112 -12.58 -4.65 16.13
CA THR A 112 -12.18 -6.01 16.50
C THR A 112 -11.01 -5.93 17.46
N GLU A 113 -11.20 -6.44 18.67
CA GLU A 113 -10.12 -6.63 19.64
C GLU A 113 -9.72 -8.11 19.62
N GLU A 114 -8.43 -8.36 19.40
CA GLU A 114 -7.85 -9.70 19.55
C GLU A 114 -7.33 -9.83 20.99
N ASN A 115 -7.90 -10.77 21.73
CA ASN A 115 -7.47 -11.09 23.09
C ASN A 115 -6.82 -12.47 23.07
N GLU A 116 -5.56 -12.55 23.46
CA GLU A 116 -4.86 -13.80 23.66
C GLU A 116 -4.96 -14.20 25.13
N GLU A 117 -5.39 -15.43 25.38
CA GLU A 117 -5.26 -16.06 26.69
C GLU A 117 -4.34 -17.28 26.59
N ASP A 118 -3.56 -17.53 27.64
CA ASP A 118 -2.76 -18.75 27.73
C ASP A 118 -3.67 -19.97 27.56
N CYS A 119 -3.26 -20.88 26.68
CA CYS A 119 -3.95 -22.13 26.50
C CYS A 119 -3.87 -22.93 27.79
N LYS A 120 -5.01 -23.09 28.47
CA LYS A 120 -5.11 -23.75 29.77
C LYS A 120 -4.65 -25.22 29.73
N GLU A 121 -4.77 -25.86 28.57
CA GLU A 121 -4.42 -27.27 28.36
C GLU A 121 -2.91 -27.51 28.38
N CYS A 122 -2.12 -26.59 27.84
CA CYS A 122 -0.64 -26.65 27.90
C CYS A 122 -0.03 -25.64 28.89
N GLY A 123 -0.86 -24.92 29.63
CA GLY A 123 -0.43 -23.88 30.57
C GLY A 123 0.41 -22.77 29.91
N GLY A 124 0.09 -22.38 28.68
CA GLY A 124 0.82 -21.34 27.96
C GLY A 124 2.04 -21.82 27.18
N THR A 125 2.45 -23.10 27.33
CA THR A 125 3.74 -23.57 26.78
C THR A 125 3.70 -23.93 25.29
N GLY A 126 2.51 -24.25 24.78
CA GLY A 126 2.34 -24.79 23.43
C GLY A 126 2.59 -26.28 23.32
N GLU A 127 3.08 -26.93 24.37
CA GLU A 127 3.51 -28.32 24.35
C GLU A 127 2.76 -29.17 25.38
N VAL A 128 2.54 -30.45 25.08
CA VAL A 128 1.95 -31.41 26.02
C VAL A 128 2.72 -32.72 26.01
N TYR A 129 2.77 -33.36 27.18
CA TYR A 129 3.40 -34.67 27.35
C TYR A 129 2.44 -35.78 26.95
N TRP A 130 2.92 -36.70 26.13
CA TRP A 130 2.20 -37.90 25.73
C TRP A 130 2.86 -39.14 26.31
N GLU A 131 2.02 -40.03 26.80
CA GLU A 131 2.39 -41.37 27.26
C GLU A 131 1.67 -42.40 26.39
N TYR A 132 2.41 -43.34 25.84
CA TYR A 132 1.87 -44.46 25.08
C TYR A 132 2.47 -45.76 25.59
N THR A 133 1.62 -46.71 25.99
CA THR A 133 2.06 -48.06 26.35
C THR A 133 1.71 -49.02 25.24
N ASP A 134 2.71 -49.73 24.72
CA ASP A 134 2.53 -50.70 23.64
C ASP A 134 2.07 -52.08 24.15
N ASP A 135 1.76 -52.99 23.23
CA ASP A 135 1.30 -54.35 23.54
C ASP A 135 2.36 -55.21 24.28
N ASN A 136 3.62 -54.76 24.27
CA ASN A 136 4.72 -55.38 25.01
C ASN A 136 4.91 -54.76 26.41
N LEU A 137 3.98 -53.90 26.85
CA LEU A 137 4.00 -53.19 28.13
C LEU A 137 5.18 -52.22 28.27
N HIS A 138 5.76 -51.75 27.16
CA HIS A 138 6.73 -50.65 27.22
C HIS A 138 6.01 -49.31 27.10
N THR A 139 6.33 -48.41 28.04
CA THR A 139 5.83 -47.04 28.05
C THR A 139 6.80 -46.10 27.35
N HIS A 140 6.31 -45.41 26.34
CA HIS A 140 7.02 -44.41 25.54
C HIS A 140 6.54 -43.01 25.94
N TYR A 141 7.47 -42.06 26.04
CA TYR A 141 7.19 -40.67 26.37
C TYR A 141 7.63 -39.76 25.23
N HIS A 142 6.82 -38.76 24.91
CA HIS A 142 7.19 -37.76 23.92
C HIS A 142 6.50 -36.44 24.22
N ILE A 143 7.10 -35.34 23.77
CA ILE A 143 6.50 -34.01 23.82
C ILE A 143 5.97 -33.69 22.43
N PHE A 144 4.71 -33.30 22.34
CA PHE A 144 4.11 -32.86 21.07
C PHE A 144 3.51 -31.48 21.24
N ASP A 145 3.29 -30.83 20.11
CA ASP A 145 2.46 -29.63 20.04
C ASP A 145 1.11 -29.92 20.68
N CYS A 146 0.68 -29.01 21.55
CA CYS A 146 -0.63 -29.06 22.17
C CYS A 146 -1.70 -29.06 21.07
N PRO A 147 -2.54 -30.11 20.98
CA PRO A 147 -3.52 -30.21 19.89
C PRO A 147 -4.63 -29.17 19.99
N VAL A 148 -4.78 -28.52 21.16
CA VAL A 148 -5.81 -27.52 21.41
C VAL A 148 -5.42 -26.14 20.90
N CYS A 149 -4.17 -25.73 21.08
CA CYS A 149 -3.65 -24.46 20.52
C CYS A 149 -2.76 -24.66 19.29
N GLY A 150 -2.62 -25.89 18.80
CA GLY A 150 -1.76 -26.22 17.66
C GLY A 150 -0.30 -25.81 17.85
N GLY A 151 0.24 -25.93 19.08
CA GLY A 151 1.62 -25.53 19.37
C GLY A 151 1.83 -24.06 19.79
N ALA A 152 0.81 -23.19 19.65
CA ALA A 152 1.00 -21.75 19.86
C ALA A 152 1.16 -21.32 21.32
N GLY A 153 0.69 -22.13 22.28
CA GLY A 153 0.66 -21.78 23.70
C GLY A 153 -0.46 -20.84 24.08
N VAL A 154 -1.08 -20.14 23.13
CA VAL A 154 -2.18 -19.20 23.35
C VAL A 154 -3.42 -19.56 22.54
N ILE A 155 -4.58 -19.10 23.01
CA ILE A 155 -5.85 -19.11 22.29
C ILE A 155 -6.25 -17.66 22.02
N THR A 156 -6.35 -17.30 20.75
CA THR A 156 -6.76 -15.95 20.32
C THR A 156 -8.27 -15.90 20.14
N HIS A 157 -8.93 -14.98 20.85
CA HIS A 157 -10.36 -14.67 20.71
C HIS A 157 -10.53 -13.35 19.98
N LYS A 158 -11.48 -13.30 19.04
CA LYS A 158 -11.88 -12.06 18.37
C LYS A 158 -13.16 -11.54 18.99
N LEU A 159 -13.09 -10.38 19.62
CA LEU A 159 -14.25 -9.67 20.13
C LEU A 159 -14.59 -8.54 19.17
N GLU A 160 -15.75 -8.63 18.53
CA GLU A 160 -16.27 -7.59 17.66
C GLU A 160 -17.20 -6.67 18.46
N THR A 161 -16.84 -5.40 18.56
CA THR A 161 -17.68 -4.35 19.13
C THR A 161 -18.21 -3.46 18.01
N HIS A 162 -19.50 -3.57 17.74
CA HIS A 162 -20.18 -2.65 16.83
C HIS A 162 -20.24 -1.27 17.47
N THR A 163 -19.78 -0.25 16.74
CA THR A 163 -19.95 1.14 17.12
C THR A 163 -21.18 1.71 16.42
N ASP A 164 -21.75 2.81 16.94
CA ASP A 164 -22.86 3.52 16.29
C ASP A 164 -22.44 4.32 15.04
N LYS A 165 -21.17 4.20 14.61
CA LYS A 165 -20.63 4.93 13.46
C LYS A 165 -20.77 4.12 12.18
N LYS A 166 -20.92 4.84 11.07
CA LYS A 166 -20.84 4.30 9.72
C LYS A 166 -19.51 4.70 9.10
N VAL A 167 -18.80 3.72 8.53
CA VAL A 167 -17.53 3.92 7.81
C VAL A 167 -17.66 3.39 6.39
N HIS A 168 -16.81 3.85 5.47
CA HIS A 168 -16.80 3.27 4.13
C HIS A 168 -16.35 1.82 4.15
N ASP A 169 -16.99 0.98 3.34
CA ASP A 169 -16.54 -0.40 3.16
C ASP A 169 -15.16 -0.42 2.49
N GLU A 170 -14.14 -0.76 3.27
CA GLU A 170 -12.75 -0.89 2.81
C GLU A 170 -12.59 -1.92 1.68
N ASN A 171 -13.52 -2.86 1.56
CA ASN A 171 -13.57 -3.87 0.51
C ASN A 171 -14.35 -3.44 -0.74
N ALA A 172 -14.99 -2.27 -0.73
CA ALA A 172 -15.71 -1.77 -1.89
C ALA A 172 -14.76 -1.64 -3.10
N ILE A 173 -15.29 -1.91 -4.29
CA ILE A 173 -14.51 -1.95 -5.52
C ILE A 173 -14.75 -0.69 -6.33
N VAL A 174 -13.66 0.04 -6.60
CA VAL A 174 -13.65 1.24 -7.43
C VAL A 174 -12.98 0.92 -8.76
N LYS A 175 -13.61 1.32 -9.86
CA LYS A 175 -13.08 1.20 -11.21
C LYS A 175 -12.35 2.49 -11.62
N ILE A 176 -11.20 2.35 -12.28
CA ILE A 176 -10.48 3.45 -12.94
C ILE A 176 -10.05 2.94 -14.31
N GLY A 177 -10.68 3.46 -15.36
CA GLY A 177 -10.48 2.98 -16.73
C GLY A 177 -10.70 1.47 -16.82
N ASN A 178 -9.69 0.69 -17.18
CA ASN A 178 -9.82 -0.76 -17.31
C ASN A 178 -9.36 -1.56 -16.08
N SER A 179 -9.07 -0.88 -14.97
CA SER A 179 -8.55 -1.47 -13.75
C SER A 179 -9.51 -1.32 -12.57
N PHE A 180 -9.42 -2.25 -11.61
CA PHE A 180 -10.26 -2.31 -10.42
C PHE A 180 -9.41 -2.27 -9.16
N PHE A 181 -9.88 -1.58 -8.14
CA PHE A 181 -9.14 -1.33 -6.90
C PHE A 181 -10.05 -1.45 -5.69
N ARG A 182 -9.48 -1.83 -4.55
CA ARG A 182 -10.17 -1.71 -3.26
C ARG A 182 -10.22 -0.25 -2.85
N TRP A 183 -11.33 0.15 -2.25
CA TRP A 183 -11.55 1.50 -1.72
C TRP A 183 -10.41 1.93 -0.80
N TYR A 184 -9.99 1.05 0.12
CA TYR A 184 -8.91 1.32 1.08
C TYR A 184 -7.62 1.84 0.42
N TYR A 185 -7.11 1.12 -0.60
CA TYR A 185 -5.86 1.54 -1.26
C TYR A 185 -6.03 2.79 -2.11
N LEU A 186 -7.20 3.00 -2.70
CA LEU A 186 -7.48 4.25 -3.44
C LEU A 186 -7.63 5.44 -2.49
N ASP A 187 -8.14 5.24 -1.27
CA ASP A 187 -8.20 6.28 -0.23
C ASP A 187 -6.80 6.68 0.26
N ILE A 188 -5.85 5.75 0.34
CA ILE A 188 -4.42 6.07 0.57
C ILE A 188 -3.90 7.00 -0.54
N VAL A 189 -4.14 6.66 -1.81
CA VAL A 189 -3.76 7.52 -2.94
C VAL A 189 -4.41 8.89 -2.82
N ALA A 190 -5.71 8.96 -2.50
CA ALA A 190 -6.42 10.23 -2.35
C ALA A 190 -5.84 11.10 -1.21
N LYS A 191 -5.57 10.51 -0.04
CA LYS A 191 -4.93 11.21 1.10
C LYS A 191 -3.56 11.76 0.72
N ALA A 192 -2.75 10.97 0.01
CA ALA A 192 -1.44 11.40 -0.48
C ALA A 192 -1.53 12.54 -1.49
N LEU A 193 -2.49 12.47 -2.43
CA LEU A 193 -2.75 13.53 -3.41
C LEU A 193 -3.19 14.84 -2.72
N ALA A 194 -4.06 14.75 -1.70
CA ALA A 194 -4.45 15.91 -0.90
C ALA A 194 -3.25 16.51 -0.16
N HIS A 195 -2.40 15.66 0.43
CA HIS A 195 -1.20 16.07 1.16
C HIS A 195 -0.22 16.86 0.29
N ILE A 196 -0.04 16.46 -0.98
CA ILE A 196 0.84 17.14 -1.93
C ILE A 196 0.15 18.28 -2.70
N GLY A 197 -1.14 18.55 -2.42
CA GLY A 197 -1.90 19.61 -3.07
C GLY A 197 -2.19 19.35 -4.55
N ALA A 198 -2.35 18.09 -4.95
CA ALA A 198 -2.69 17.72 -6.32
C ALA A 198 -4.17 18.00 -6.63
N ASP A 199 -4.43 18.63 -7.78
CA ASP A 199 -5.80 18.85 -8.28
C ASP A 199 -6.05 18.08 -9.58
N VAL A 200 -5.22 18.26 -10.60
CA VAL A 200 -5.25 17.48 -11.86
C VAL A 200 -4.09 16.49 -11.86
N ILE A 201 -4.40 15.21 -12.00
CA ILE A 201 -3.45 14.10 -11.89
C ILE A 201 -3.37 13.40 -13.23
N ASN A 202 -2.15 13.22 -13.73
CA ASN A 202 -1.91 12.43 -14.94
C ASN A 202 -1.94 10.94 -14.60
N ILE A 203 -2.50 10.14 -15.49
CA ILE A 203 -2.45 8.69 -15.43
C ILE A 203 -1.64 8.23 -16.65
N THR A 204 -0.46 7.68 -16.37
CA THR A 204 0.55 7.29 -17.39
C THR A 204 0.53 5.80 -17.71
N ALA A 205 -0.09 5.00 -16.86
CA ALA A 205 -0.36 3.58 -17.07
C ALA A 205 -1.71 3.21 -16.44
N ASN A 206 -2.54 2.43 -17.13
CA ASN A 206 -3.83 1.91 -16.64
C ASN A 206 -4.20 0.58 -17.31
N GLU A 207 -3.20 -0.30 -17.46
CA GLU A 207 -3.42 -1.59 -18.12
C GLU A 207 -4.30 -2.52 -17.26
N PRO A 208 -5.21 -3.30 -17.87
CA PRO A 208 -6.12 -4.16 -17.12
C PRO A 208 -5.40 -5.15 -16.21
N ARG A 209 -4.18 -5.59 -16.55
CA ARG A 209 -3.37 -6.54 -15.78
C ARG A 209 -2.14 -5.89 -15.12
N GLY A 210 -1.99 -4.58 -15.25
CA GLY A 210 -0.83 -3.83 -14.78
C GLY A 210 -1.10 -3.01 -13.52
N MET A 211 -0.11 -2.19 -13.18
CA MET A 211 -0.21 -1.15 -12.17
C MET A 211 -0.83 0.10 -12.80
N THR A 212 -1.70 0.80 -12.08
CA THR A 212 -2.10 2.15 -12.46
C THR A 212 -1.12 3.16 -11.87
N GLU A 213 -0.57 4.04 -12.72
CA GLU A 213 0.43 5.03 -12.30
C GLU A 213 -0.16 6.44 -12.38
N PHE A 214 -0.27 7.07 -11.22
CA PHE A 214 -0.66 8.47 -11.03
C PHE A 214 0.60 9.34 -10.95
N VAL A 215 0.62 10.45 -11.69
CA VAL A 215 1.78 11.36 -11.74
C VAL A 215 1.32 12.80 -11.53
N PHE A 216 1.94 13.46 -10.55
CA PHE A 216 1.73 14.88 -10.27
C PHE A 216 3.05 15.51 -9.82
N ASP A 217 3.47 16.60 -10.48
CA ASP A 217 4.68 17.36 -10.10
C ASP A 217 5.94 16.47 -9.91
N GLY A 218 6.11 15.49 -10.81
CA GLY A 218 7.21 14.52 -10.78
C GLY A 218 7.13 13.45 -9.68
N ILE A 219 6.14 13.52 -8.79
CA ILE A 219 5.81 12.45 -7.82
C ILE A 219 4.98 11.40 -8.54
N LYS A 220 5.32 10.12 -8.31
CA LYS A 220 4.64 8.99 -8.94
C LYS A 220 4.03 8.11 -7.86
N ILE A 221 2.75 7.80 -7.98
CA ILE A 221 2.04 6.87 -7.12
C ILE A 221 1.57 5.70 -7.97
N GLY A 222 2.02 4.50 -7.65
CA GLY A 222 1.62 3.26 -8.29
C GLY A 222 0.59 2.53 -7.44
N LEU A 223 -0.49 2.07 -8.06
CA LEU A 223 -1.54 1.29 -7.41
C LEU A 223 -1.72 -0.04 -8.15
N MET A 224 -1.50 -1.14 -7.44
CA MET A 224 -1.67 -2.48 -7.98
C MET A 224 -3.16 -2.82 -8.09
N ARG A 225 -3.54 -3.44 -9.20
CA ARG A 225 -4.94 -3.84 -9.40
C ARG A 225 -5.38 -4.88 -8.39
N PHE A 226 -6.68 -4.90 -8.13
CA PHE A 226 -7.35 -5.99 -7.45
C PHE A 226 -7.82 -7.05 -8.45
N TYR A 227 -7.54 -8.32 -8.17
CA TYR A 227 -8.08 -9.44 -8.94
C TYR A 227 -9.54 -9.68 -8.52
N SER A 228 -10.47 -8.97 -9.17
CA SER A 228 -11.89 -9.30 -9.08
C SER A 228 -12.14 -10.62 -9.83
N SER A 229 -12.73 -11.62 -9.16
CA SER A 229 -13.28 -12.81 -9.83
C SER A 229 -14.34 -12.37 -10.83
N GLU A 230 -14.34 -12.92 -12.04
CA GLU A 230 -15.33 -12.63 -13.07
C GLU A 230 -16.75 -12.65 -12.48
N GLY A 231 -17.50 -11.56 -12.64
CA GLY A 231 -18.88 -11.42 -12.16
C GLY A 231 -19.08 -10.54 -10.90
N LYS A 232 -18.04 -10.21 -10.14
CA LYS A 232 -18.14 -9.14 -9.12
C LYS A 232 -18.06 -7.79 -9.83
N GLY A 233 -19.20 -7.09 -9.89
CA GLY A 233 -19.27 -5.72 -10.40
C GLY A 233 -18.43 -4.73 -9.58
N PHE A 234 -18.45 -3.46 -9.97
CA PHE A 234 -17.83 -2.37 -9.23
C PHE A 234 -18.91 -1.51 -8.57
N ASN A 235 -18.56 -0.84 -7.46
CA ASN A 235 -19.47 0.05 -6.74
C ASN A 235 -19.57 1.42 -7.41
N THR A 236 -18.44 1.91 -7.92
CA THR A 236 -18.30 3.26 -8.48
C THR A 236 -17.11 3.34 -9.44
N GLU A 237 -17.06 4.37 -10.26
CA GLU A 237 -16.02 4.59 -11.27
C GLU A 237 -15.48 6.02 -11.17
N VAL A 238 -14.15 6.16 -11.26
CA VAL A 238 -13.50 7.46 -11.35
C VAL A 238 -13.62 7.98 -12.78
N GLU A 239 -14.16 9.18 -12.93
CA GLU A 239 -14.23 9.86 -14.22
C GLU A 239 -12.82 10.21 -14.72
N LEU A 240 -12.51 9.76 -15.94
CA LEU A 240 -11.25 10.03 -16.63
C LEU A 240 -11.48 10.98 -17.81
N LYS A 241 -10.45 11.77 -18.11
CA LYS A 241 -10.36 12.61 -19.30
C LYS A 241 -9.17 12.17 -20.13
N GLU A 242 -9.29 12.26 -21.44
CA GLU A 242 -8.11 12.23 -22.30
C GLU A 242 -7.35 13.54 -22.11
N ASN A 243 -6.05 13.48 -21.85
CA ASN A 243 -5.22 14.66 -21.96
C ASN A 243 -5.21 15.03 -23.44
N GLY A 244 -5.87 16.14 -23.77
CA GLY A 244 -6.11 16.57 -25.14
C GLY A 244 -4.87 16.38 -26.00
N GLY A 245 -5.02 15.60 -27.07
CA GLY A 245 -4.19 15.82 -28.23
C GLY A 245 -4.32 17.28 -28.60
N GLU A 246 -3.19 17.91 -28.91
CA GLU A 246 -3.21 19.20 -29.60
C GLU A 246 -4.19 19.06 -30.76
N GLU A 247 -5.23 19.90 -30.76
CA GLU A 247 -6.01 20.14 -31.97
C GLU A 247 -5.00 20.61 -33.04
N VAL A 248 -4.75 19.74 -34.02
CA VAL A 248 -3.99 20.08 -35.23
C VAL A 248 -4.86 20.92 -36.14
#